data_AF-A0AA37TST0-F1
#
_entry.id   AF-A0AA37TST0-F1
#
_cell.length_a   1.000
_cell.length_b   1.000
_cell.length_c   1.000
_cell.angle_alpha   90.00
_cell.angle_beta   90.00
_cell.angle_gamma   90.00
#
_symmetry.space_group_name_H-M   'P 1'
#
loop_
_entity.id
_entity.type
_entity.pdbx_description
1 polymer ?
#
loop_
_entity_poly.entity_id
_entity_poly.type
_entity_poly.pdbx_seq_one_letter_code
_entity_poly.pdbx_strand_id
1 'polypeptide(L)'
;MQIEGLLDAIHAAILSADYTELARLSPELDAALGRLAQPSDSALILRLQRKAERNAICATAAAKGVRAAIRRLNEVRQSLNGLVTYGEDGQRVERGGQPEFSRRL
;
A
#
# COMPACT_ATOMS: atom_id res chain seq x y z
N MET A 1 9.82 -19.24 19.53
CA MET A 1 8.47 -19.87 19.49
C MET A 1 7.85 -19.69 18.10
N GLN A 2 6.84 -20.50 17.69
CA GLN A 2 6.19 -20.39 16.37
C GLN A 2 5.64 -18.97 16.09
N ILE A 3 4.95 -18.36 17.06
CA ILE A 3 4.37 -17.01 16.92
C ILE A 3 5.44 -15.93 16.73
N GLU A 4 6.54 -15.99 17.50
CA GLU A 4 7.64 -15.05 17.35
C GLU A 4 8.23 -15.11 15.93
N GLY A 5 8.41 -16.31 15.39
CA GLY A 5 8.89 -16.51 14.02
C GLY A 5 7.93 -15.95 12.97
N LEU A 6 6.62 -16.14 13.15
CA LEU A 6 5.60 -15.55 12.27
C LEU A 6 5.63 -14.01 12.31
N LEU A 7 5.80 -13.41 13.50
CA LEU A 7 5.93 -11.96 13.63
C LEU A 7 7.21 -11.44 12.97
N ASP A 8 8.32 -12.19 13.00
CA ASP A 8 9.54 -11.81 12.29
C ASP A 8 9.40 -11.98 10.76
N ALA A 9 8.72 -13.03 10.30
CA ALA A 9 8.44 -13.23 8.89
C ALA A 9 7.52 -12.13 8.33
N ILE A 10 6.46 -11.75 9.06
CA ILE A 10 5.58 -10.63 8.69
C ILE A 10 6.38 -9.33 8.60
N HIS A 11 7.28 -9.07 9.54
CA HIS A 11 8.14 -7.90 9.49
C HIS A 11 8.98 -7.86 8.21
N ALA A 12 9.62 -8.98 7.86
CA ALA A 12 10.41 -9.09 6.64
C ALA A 12 9.56 -8.90 5.38
N ALA A 13 8.35 -9.47 5.34
CA ALA A 13 7.42 -9.32 4.23
C ALA A 13 6.91 -7.87 4.07
N ILE A 14 6.66 -7.15 5.18
CA ILE A 14 6.32 -5.72 5.13
C ILE A 14 7.48 -4.91 4.53
N LEU A 15 8.71 -5.14 4.98
CA LEU A 15 9.88 -4.39 4.50
C LEU A 15 10.21 -4.65 3.03
N SER A 16 9.95 -5.86 2.54
CA SER A 16 10.15 -6.25 1.14
C SER A 16 8.93 -5.95 0.24
N ALA A 17 7.84 -5.43 0.81
CA ALA A 17 6.57 -5.25 0.13
C ALA A 17 6.00 -6.54 -0.51
N ASP A 18 6.27 -7.70 0.10
CA ASP A 18 5.75 -8.99 -0.34
C ASP A 18 4.32 -9.20 0.20
N TYR A 19 3.34 -8.65 -0.53
CA TYR A 19 1.93 -8.74 -0.16
C TYR A 19 1.35 -10.14 -0.31
N THR A 20 1.95 -10.98 -1.16
CA THR A 20 1.53 -12.38 -1.33
C THR A 20 1.88 -13.17 -0.09
N GLU A 21 3.10 -13.01 0.39
CA GLU A 21 3.56 -13.65 1.61
C GLU A 21 2.82 -13.13 2.84
N LEU A 22 2.51 -11.83 2.91
CA LEU A 22 1.66 -11.29 3.98
C LEU A 22 0.27 -11.91 3.99
N ALA A 23 -0.35 -12.14 2.83
CA ALA A 23 -1.65 -12.79 2.73
C ALA A 23 -1.60 -14.25 3.20
N ARG A 24 -0.46 -14.94 3.02
CA ARG A 24 -0.23 -16.30 3.52
C ARG A 24 0.03 -16.34 5.03
N LEU A 25 0.86 -15.43 5.54
CA LEU A 25 1.28 -15.42 6.94
C LEU A 25 0.19 -14.98 7.92
N SER A 26 -0.73 -14.11 7.49
CA SER A 26 -1.79 -13.59 8.36
C SER A 26 -2.69 -14.70 8.95
N PRO A 27 -3.29 -15.61 8.16
CA PRO A 27 -4.10 -16.69 8.72
C PRO A 27 -3.27 -17.70 9.55
N GLU A 28 -1.98 -17.88 9.24
CA GLU A 28 -1.09 -18.73 10.05
C GLU A 28 -0.84 -18.14 11.44
N LEU A 29 -0.67 -16.82 11.53
CA LEU A 29 -0.56 -16.10 12.79
C LEU A 29 -1.86 -16.22 13.59
N ASP A 30 -3.02 -16.00 12.96
CA ASP A 30 -4.32 -16.13 13.62
C ASP A 30 -4.54 -17.55 14.18
N ALA A 31 -4.21 -18.57 13.40
CA ALA A 31 -4.29 -19.96 13.83
C ALA A 31 -3.32 -20.27 14.98
N ALA A 32 -2.11 -19.70 14.96
CA ALA A 32 -1.14 -19.87 16.03
C ALA A 32 -1.57 -19.17 17.33
N LEU A 33 -2.18 -17.98 17.22
CA LEU A 33 -2.74 -17.25 18.35
C LEU A 33 -3.96 -17.99 18.95
N GLY A 34 -4.82 -18.57 18.11
CA GLY A 34 -5.96 -19.37 18.58
C GLY A 34 -5.57 -20.64 19.36
N ARG A 35 -4.35 -21.16 19.14
CA ARG A 35 -3.79 -22.29 19.89
C ARG A 35 -2.97 -21.86 21.12
N LEU A 36 -2.78 -20.56 21.32
CA LEU A 36 -2.00 -20.06 22.44
C LEU A 36 -2.79 -20.28 23.74
N ALA A 37 -2.42 -21.32 24.50
CA ALA A 37 -2.88 -21.48 25.87
C ALA A 37 -2.48 -20.26 26.70
N GLN A 38 -3.25 -19.93 27.76
CA GLN A 38 -2.97 -18.80 28.65
C GLN A 38 -1.48 -18.80 29.06
N PRO A 39 -0.68 -17.86 28.52
CA PRO A 39 0.75 -17.89 28.76
C PRO A 39 1.01 -17.38 30.18
N SER A 40 1.58 -18.24 31.02
CA SER A 40 2.00 -17.92 32.38
C SER A 40 3.29 -17.10 32.43
N ASP A 41 4.04 -17.04 31.32
CA ASP A 41 5.28 -16.28 31.20
C ASP A 41 5.02 -14.84 30.70
N SER A 42 5.05 -13.90 31.64
CA SER A 42 4.95 -12.46 31.37
C SER A 42 6.06 -11.94 30.45
N ALA A 43 7.29 -12.48 30.54
CA ALA A 43 8.40 -12.04 29.70
C ALA A 43 8.17 -12.42 28.22
N LEU A 44 7.56 -13.59 27.97
CA LEU A 44 7.14 -13.99 26.63
C LEU A 44 6.08 -13.05 26.08
N ILE A 45 5.05 -12.72 26.86
CA ILE A 45 3.99 -11.79 26.43
C ILE A 45 4.58 -10.43 26.06
N LEU A 46 5.48 -9.88 26.87
CA LEU A 46 6.12 -8.61 26.58
C LEU A 46 6.98 -8.65 25.30
N ARG A 47 7.62 -9.78 24.99
CA ARG A 47 8.35 -9.96 23.72
C ARG A 47 7.40 -10.01 22.52
N LEU A 48 6.30 -10.75 22.63
CA LEU A 48 5.28 -10.84 21.58
C LEU A 48 4.64 -9.47 21.31
N GLN A 49 4.30 -8.74 22.37
CA GLN A 49 3.75 -7.39 22.27
C GLN A 49 4.70 -6.46 21.50
N ARG A 50 5.98 -6.40 21.89
CA ARG A 50 6.97 -5.55 21.21
C ARG A 50 7.11 -5.87 19.72
N LYS A 51 7.10 -7.16 19.37
CA LYS A 51 7.14 -7.60 17.96
C LYS A 51 5.88 -7.19 17.20
N ALA A 52 4.71 -7.35 17.80
CA ALA A 52 3.44 -6.95 17.21
C ALA A 52 3.37 -5.43 16.98
N GLU A 53 3.78 -4.63 17.97
CA GLU A 53 3.84 -3.17 17.87
C GLU A 53 4.78 -2.71 16.75
N ARG A 54 5.98 -3.29 16.67
CA ARG A 54 6.91 -3.03 15.56
C ARG A 54 6.23 -3.25 14.21
N ASN A 55 5.56 -4.38 14.04
CA ASN A 55 4.90 -4.72 12.78
C ASN A 55 3.74 -3.77 12.47
N ALA A 56 2.95 -3.38 13.47
CA ALA A 56 1.84 -2.44 13.30
C ALA A 56 2.33 -1.05 12.81
N ILE A 57 3.44 -0.56 13.37
CA ILE A 57 4.08 0.68 12.93
C ILE A 57 4.51 0.56 11.46
N CYS A 58 5.25 -0.50 11.11
CA CYS A 58 5.74 -0.71 9.75
C CYS A 58 4.60 -0.87 8.74
N ALA A 59 3.58 -1.67 9.06
CA ALA A 59 2.42 -1.88 8.19
C ALA A 59 1.63 -0.58 7.95
N THR A 60 1.44 0.23 8.99
CA THR A 60 0.77 1.53 8.88
C THR A 60 1.53 2.48 7.96
N ALA A 61 2.86 2.56 8.14
CA ALA A 61 3.72 3.37 7.29
C ALA A 61 3.68 2.90 5.82
N ALA A 62 3.80 1.58 5.59
CA ALA A 62 3.71 0.98 4.26
C ALA A 62 2.37 1.29 3.59
N ALA A 63 1.24 1.12 4.30
CA ALA A 63 -0.10 1.42 3.78
C ALA A 63 -0.25 2.90 3.40
N LYS A 64 0.33 3.83 4.19
CA LYS A 64 0.38 5.25 3.84
C LYS A 64 1.18 5.48 2.55
N GLY A 65 2.32 4.83 2.39
CA GLY A 65 3.16 4.91 1.19
C GLY A 65 2.43 4.40 -0.06
N VAL A 66 1.82 3.21 0.02
CA VAL A 66 1.06 2.62 -1.09
C VAL A 66 -0.09 3.54 -1.54
N ARG A 67 -0.88 4.07 -0.60
CA ARG A 67 -1.96 5.02 -0.93
C ARG A 67 -1.44 6.29 -1.59
N ALA A 68 -0.29 6.80 -1.14
CA ALA A 68 0.33 7.97 -1.76
C ALA A 68 0.79 7.69 -3.20
N ALA A 69 1.40 6.52 -3.44
CA ALA A 69 1.81 6.10 -4.79
C ALA A 69 0.61 5.93 -5.73
N ILE A 70 -0.47 5.29 -5.26
CA ILE A 70 -1.71 5.14 -6.03
C ILE A 70 -2.29 6.51 -6.39
N ARG A 71 -2.37 7.43 -5.43
CA ARG A 71 -2.84 8.81 -5.68
C ARG A 71 -1.99 9.48 -6.75
N ARG A 72 -0.66 9.37 -6.66
CA ARG A 72 0.26 9.96 -7.65
C ARG A 72 0.06 9.38 -9.05
N LEU A 73 -0.15 8.07 -9.16
CA LEU A 73 -0.43 7.43 -10.46
C LEU A 73 -1.75 7.94 -11.06
N ASN A 74 -2.77 8.14 -10.24
CA ASN A 74 -4.05 8.68 -10.70
C ASN A 74 -3.92 10.13 -11.18
N GLU A 75 -3.18 10.98 -10.46
CA GLU A 75 -2.88 12.36 -10.89
C GLU A 75 -2.20 12.37 -12.26
N VAL A 76 -1.17 11.54 -12.46
CA VAL A 76 -0.44 11.45 -13.74
C VAL A 76 -1.37 11.00 -14.87
N ARG A 77 -2.22 9.98 -14.62
CA ARG A 77 -3.20 9.51 -15.62
C ARG A 77 -4.21 10.59 -15.98
N GLN A 78 -4.68 11.38 -15.00
CA GLN A 78 -5.58 12.50 -15.25
C GLN A 78 -4.93 13.60 -16.08
N SER A 79 -3.67 13.94 -15.79
CA SER A 79 -2.93 14.93 -16.59
C SER A 79 -2.70 14.50 -18.04
N LEU A 80 -2.49 13.19 -18.30
CA LEU A 80 -2.35 12.66 -19.66
C LEU A 80 -3.66 12.64 -20.43
N ASN A 81 -4.79 12.46 -19.75
CA ASN A 81 -6.13 12.43 -20.35
C ASN A 81 -6.73 13.83 -20.59
N GLY A 82 -6.01 14.90 -20.28
CA GLY A 82 -6.50 16.25 -20.51
C GLY A 82 -5.56 17.30 -19.96
N LEU A 83 -4.55 17.68 -20.75
CA LEU A 83 -3.94 19.01 -20.64
C LEU A 83 -5.01 20.02 -21.05
N VAL A 84 -5.79 20.47 -20.08
CA VAL A 84 -6.66 21.63 -20.24
C VAL A 84 -5.74 22.84 -20.30
N THR A 85 -5.25 23.15 -21.49
CA THR A 85 -4.66 24.44 -21.79
C THR A 85 -5.82 25.42 -22.01
N TYR A 86 -5.89 26.46 -21.18
CA TYR A 86 -6.74 27.60 -21.48
C TYR A 86 -6.29 28.18 -22.83
N GLY A 87 -7.22 28.36 -23.77
CA GLY A 87 -6.96 29.13 -24.99
C GLY A 87 -6.71 30.60 -24.66
N GLU A 88 -6.20 31.38 -25.61
CA GLU A 88 -5.97 32.83 -25.44
C GLU A 88 -7.26 33.61 -25.12
N ASP A 89 -8.43 33.00 -25.31
CA ASP A 89 -9.78 33.48 -25.00
C ASP A 89 -10.31 33.05 -23.62
N GLY A 90 -9.53 32.31 -22.84
CA GLY A 90 -9.91 31.80 -21.52
C GLY A 90 -10.93 30.66 -21.55
N GLN A 91 -11.26 30.11 -22.73
CA GLN A 91 -12.20 28.99 -22.83
C GLN A 91 -11.50 27.63 -22.67
N ARG A 92 -12.23 26.68 -22.08
CA ARG A 92 -11.78 25.32 -21.79
C ARG A 92 -11.84 24.49 -23.07
N VAL A 93 -10.70 24.28 -23.73
CA VAL A 93 -10.61 23.41 -24.91
C VAL A 93 -10.22 22.00 -24.49
N GLU A 94 -11.16 21.06 -24.53
CA GLU A 94 -10.85 19.64 -24.43
C GLU A 94 -10.24 19.17 -25.75
N ARG A 95 -8.91 19.00 -25.82
CA ARG A 95 -8.27 18.37 -26.98
C ARG A 95 -8.44 16.85 -26.91
N GLY A 96 -9.62 16.37 -27.27
CA GLY A 96 -9.88 14.98 -27.61
C GLY A 96 -10.34 14.89 -29.06
N GLY A 97 -9.48 14.40 -29.96
CA GLY A 97 -9.81 14.11 -31.36
C GLY A 97 -8.82 14.68 -32.37
N GLN A 98 -8.43 13.88 -33.36
CA GLN A 98 -7.39 14.10 -34.37
C GLN A 98 -7.45 15.46 -35.09
N PRO A 99 -6.30 16.06 -35.48
CA PRO A 99 -6.29 17.27 -36.29
C PRO A 99 -6.60 16.93 -37.75
N GLU A 100 -7.81 17.22 -38.21
CA GLU A 100 -8.03 17.41 -39.65
C GLU A 100 -7.41 18.75 -40.06
N PHE A 101 -6.24 18.66 -40.69
CA PHE A 101 -5.60 19.79 -41.34
C PHE A 101 -6.44 20.26 -42.53
N SER A 102 -7.40 21.15 -42.27
CA SER A 102 -8.08 21.89 -43.33
C SER A 102 -7.12 22.92 -43.94
N ARG A 103 -6.45 22.49 -45.02
CA ARG A 103 -5.82 23.37 -46.01
C ARG A 103 -6.93 24.16 -46.71
N ARG A 104 -6.90 25.48 -46.67
CA ARG A 104 -7.64 26.31 -47.63
C ARG A 104 -6.71 27.33 -48.28
N LEU A 105 -6.79 27.29 -49.61
CA LEU A 105 -6.23 28.17 -50.62
C LEU A 105 -6.88 29.56 -50.54
#